data_AF-A0A060Z122-F1
#
_entry.id   AF-A0A060Z122-F1
#
_cell.length_a   1.000
_cell.length_b   1.000
_cell.length_c   1.000
_cell.angle_alpha   90.00
_cell.angle_beta   90.00
_cell.angle_gamma   90.00
#
_symmetry.space_group_name_H-M   'P 1'
#
loop_
_entity.id
_entity.type
_entity.pdbx_description
1 polymer ?
#
loop_
_entity_poly.entity_id
_entity_poly.type
_entity_poly.pdbx_seq_one_letter_code
_entity_poly.pdbx_strand_id
1 'polypeptide(L)'
;MAPDAAKQNTLCMSYLLGDITDTFEGFTLSLLSSLMISGPNSPFYKTLIEPKIGTNFSSVVGYDGSTKEASFSIGLQGMAEEDTEKVKQIIVQTIDEIIANGFEEERIEALLHKIEIQMKHQSTSFGLSLASYIASCWNHDGDPVQLLKISDSVTQFREALKDNPRFLQEKVLHYFKDNTHRLTLSMSPDEAYLEKQVKAEEEKLQKKVQALSESDKKDIYEKGKLYANSYRRVA
;
A
#
# COMPACT_ATOMS: atom_id res chain seq x y z
N MET A 1 -24.76 2.61 8.08
CA MET A 1 -24.68 4.07 7.95
C MET A 1 -23.37 4.52 8.56
N ALA A 2 -22.64 5.41 7.90
CA ALA A 2 -21.37 5.87 8.41
C ALA A 2 -21.57 6.72 9.69
N PRO A 3 -20.60 6.73 10.64
CA PRO A 3 -20.79 7.39 11.94
C PRO A 3 -20.99 8.92 11.84
N ASP A 4 -20.41 9.54 10.81
CA ASP A 4 -20.51 10.98 10.54
C ASP A 4 -20.53 11.21 9.02
N ALA A 5 -21.66 11.68 8.50
CA ALA A 5 -21.87 11.91 7.07
C ALA A 5 -20.98 13.03 6.51
N ALA A 6 -20.53 13.97 7.34
CA ALA A 6 -19.63 15.05 6.93
C ALA A 6 -18.15 14.59 6.84
N LYS A 7 -17.82 13.44 7.43
CA LYS A 7 -16.44 12.93 7.54
C LYS A 7 -16.26 11.58 6.86
N GLN A 8 -16.40 11.57 5.54
CA GLN A 8 -16.31 10.35 4.72
C GLN A 8 -15.24 10.44 3.62
N ASN A 9 -14.45 11.52 3.58
CA ASN A 9 -13.41 11.67 2.57
C ASN A 9 -12.18 10.86 2.94
N THR A 10 -11.46 10.42 1.91
CA THR A 10 -10.15 9.79 2.02
C THR A 10 -9.14 10.57 1.20
N LEU A 11 -7.95 10.76 1.76
CA LEU A 11 -6.80 11.33 1.06
C LEU A 11 -5.61 10.39 1.23
N CYS A 12 -4.85 10.20 0.16
CA CYS A 12 -3.60 9.45 0.15
C CYS A 12 -2.56 10.20 -0.69
N MET A 13 -1.34 10.33 -0.16
CA MET A 13 -0.15 10.77 -0.89
C MET A 13 0.78 9.57 -1.04
N SER A 14 1.12 9.26 -2.29
CA SER A 14 1.92 8.09 -2.65
C SER A 14 3.19 8.52 -3.37
N TYR A 15 4.30 7.84 -3.09
CA TYR A 15 5.63 8.13 -3.61
C TYR A 15 6.15 6.86 -4.29
N LEU A 16 6.62 6.98 -5.53
CA LEU A 16 7.34 5.88 -6.18
C LEU A 16 8.71 5.73 -5.52
N LEU A 17 9.09 4.50 -5.20
CA LEU A 17 10.36 4.14 -4.57
C LEU A 17 11.28 3.44 -5.58
N GLY A 18 12.28 2.70 -5.08
CA GLY A 18 13.21 1.92 -5.89
C GLY A 18 12.63 0.62 -6.44
N ASP A 19 13.40 0.00 -7.33
CA ASP A 19 13.15 -1.34 -7.87
C ASP A 19 13.28 -2.40 -6.76
N ILE A 20 12.31 -3.30 -6.63
CA ILE A 20 12.28 -4.33 -5.58
C ILE A 20 13.36 -5.41 -5.73
N THR A 21 14.04 -5.46 -6.87
CA THR A 21 15.18 -6.37 -7.10
C THR A 21 16.42 -5.95 -6.33
N ASP A 22 16.54 -4.68 -5.90
CA ASP A 22 17.50 -4.26 -4.88
C ASP A 22 16.95 -4.62 -3.48
N THR A 23 17.26 -5.84 -3.05
CA THR A 23 16.67 -6.43 -1.85
C THR A 23 17.06 -5.69 -0.57
N PHE A 24 18.28 -5.13 -0.50
CA PHE A 24 18.72 -4.39 0.68
C PHE A 24 18.05 -3.01 0.74
N GLU A 25 17.93 -2.32 -0.40
CA GLU A 25 17.21 -1.07 -0.47
C GLU A 25 15.72 -1.27 -0.15
N GLY A 26 15.08 -2.31 -0.70
CA GLY A 26 13.71 -2.69 -0.38
C GLY A 26 13.50 -3.01 1.10
N PHE A 27 14.42 -3.75 1.73
CA PHE A 27 14.41 -4.00 3.17
C PHE A 27 14.51 -2.68 3.97
N THR A 28 15.44 -1.81 3.59
CA THR A 28 15.65 -0.50 4.22
C THR A 28 14.39 0.36 4.14
N LEU A 29 13.74 0.44 2.98
CA LEU A 29 12.54 1.25 2.77
C LEU A 29 11.30 0.68 3.47
N SER A 30 11.17 -0.64 3.54
CA SER A 30 10.12 -1.31 4.33
C SER A 30 10.25 -1.01 5.83
N LEU A 31 11.48 -1.07 6.35
CA LEU A 31 11.78 -0.75 7.74
C LEU A 31 11.54 0.75 8.03
N LEU A 32 12.03 1.62 7.15
CA LEU A 32 11.82 3.07 7.23
C LEU A 32 10.33 3.42 7.23
N SER A 33 9.55 2.82 6.33
CA SER A 33 8.09 2.96 6.31
C SER A 33 7.48 2.60 7.66
N SER A 34 7.87 1.46 8.23
CA SER A 34 7.40 1.03 9.55
C SER A 34 7.78 2.02 10.66
N LEU A 35 8.99 2.59 10.65
CA LEU A 35 9.39 3.63 11.61
C LEU A 35 8.55 4.90 11.50
N MET A 36 8.12 5.27 10.29
CA MET A 36 7.33 6.46 10.04
C MET A 36 5.85 6.32 10.45
N ILE A 37 5.28 5.10 10.41
CA ILE A 37 3.82 4.88 10.60
C ILE A 37 3.42 3.96 11.76
N SER A 38 4.30 3.05 12.22
CA SER A 38 3.91 1.96 13.11
C SER A 38 3.86 2.39 14.57
N GLY A 39 2.66 2.36 15.13
CA GLY A 39 2.38 2.59 16.56
C GLY A 39 2.30 4.06 16.94
N PRO A 40 1.84 4.34 18.18
CA PRO A 40 1.55 5.71 18.63
C PRO A 40 2.78 6.61 18.69
N ASN A 41 3.96 6.02 18.83
CA ASN A 41 5.21 6.78 18.87
C ASN A 41 5.75 7.18 17.49
N SER A 42 5.10 6.76 16.40
CA SER A 42 5.56 7.08 15.04
C SER A 42 5.20 8.50 14.61
N PRO A 43 6.05 9.19 13.82
CA PRO A 43 5.83 10.57 13.40
C PRO A 43 4.47 10.79 12.74
N PHE A 44 4.07 9.93 11.79
CA PHE A 44 2.78 10.09 11.12
C PHE A 44 1.59 9.75 12.02
N TYR A 45 1.73 8.84 12.98
CA TYR A 45 0.64 8.61 13.93
C TYR A 45 0.40 9.84 14.81
N LYS A 46 1.46 10.43 15.38
CA LYS A 46 1.36 11.63 16.22
C LYS A 46 0.78 12.84 15.49
N THR A 47 1.12 13.00 14.21
CA THR A 47 0.72 14.18 13.43
C THR A 47 -0.59 14.01 12.69
N LEU A 48 -1.00 12.79 12.32
CA LEU A 48 -2.23 12.54 11.55
C LEU A 48 -3.35 11.89 12.38
N ILE A 49 -3.03 10.96 13.27
CA ILE A 49 -4.03 10.14 14.00
C ILE A 49 -4.36 10.74 15.36
N GLU A 50 -3.36 11.05 16.19
CA GLU A 50 -3.59 11.63 17.53
C GLU A 50 -4.44 12.91 17.52
N PRO A 51 -4.31 13.83 16.55
CA PRO A 51 -5.13 15.04 16.50
C PRO A 51 -6.57 14.78 16.06
N LYS A 52 -6.93 13.54 15.70
CA LYS A 52 -8.27 13.10 15.28
C LYS A 52 -8.84 13.90 14.08
N ILE A 53 -7.97 14.21 13.11
CA ILE A 53 -8.37 14.88 11.86
C ILE A 53 -9.26 13.94 11.04
N GLY A 54 -8.82 12.68 10.88
CA GLY A 54 -9.59 11.58 10.31
C GLY A 54 -9.86 10.48 11.34
N THR A 55 -10.55 9.43 10.92
CA THR A 55 -10.86 8.28 11.78
C THR A 55 -9.72 7.26 11.83
N ASN A 56 -8.96 7.11 10.75
CA ASN A 56 -7.82 6.21 10.66
C ASN A 56 -6.92 6.58 9.47
N PHE A 57 -5.79 5.88 9.31
CA PHE A 57 -5.00 5.96 8.08
C PHE A 57 -5.79 5.50 6.86
N SER A 58 -5.41 5.98 5.67
CA SER A 58 -5.93 5.49 4.38
C SER A 58 -5.64 4.01 4.18
N SER A 59 -6.45 3.32 3.36
CA SER A 59 -6.42 1.86 3.17
C SER A 59 -5.09 1.28 2.68
N VAL A 60 -4.25 2.09 2.01
CA VAL A 60 -2.98 1.66 1.40
C VAL A 60 -1.75 2.16 2.14
N VAL A 61 -1.84 2.47 3.44
CA VAL A 61 -0.72 3.07 4.19
C VAL A 61 0.52 2.17 4.28
N GLY A 62 1.69 2.77 4.09
CA GLY A 62 3.00 2.12 4.24
C GLY A 62 3.64 1.70 2.92
N TYR A 63 4.60 0.79 3.03
CA TYR A 63 5.40 0.26 1.92
C TYR A 63 4.63 -0.85 1.19
N ASP A 64 4.58 -0.75 -0.13
CA ASP A 64 4.08 -1.77 -1.04
C ASP A 64 5.17 -2.16 -2.04
N GLY A 65 5.68 -3.40 -1.90
CA GLY A 65 6.68 -4.00 -2.79
C GLY A 65 6.09 -5.05 -3.73
N SER A 66 4.77 -5.02 -3.99
CA SER A 66 4.10 -6.02 -4.84
C SER A 66 4.31 -5.80 -6.34
N THR A 67 4.74 -4.59 -6.74
CA THR A 67 5.04 -4.19 -8.12
C THR A 67 6.54 -3.95 -8.30
N LYS A 68 7.02 -3.88 -9.55
CA LYS A 68 8.44 -3.77 -9.88
C LYS A 68 9.14 -2.62 -9.17
N GLU A 69 8.61 -1.41 -9.30
CA GLU A 69 9.02 -0.27 -8.50
C GLU A 69 8.11 -0.19 -7.28
N ALA A 70 8.67 -0.27 -6.07
CA ALA A 70 7.89 -0.19 -4.85
C ALA A 70 7.22 1.18 -4.70
N SER A 71 6.26 1.29 -3.79
CA SER A 71 5.66 2.56 -3.42
C SER A 71 5.52 2.70 -1.91
N PHE A 72 5.50 3.94 -1.44
CA PHE A 72 5.04 4.27 -0.09
C PHE A 72 3.84 5.18 -0.16
N SER A 73 2.83 4.91 0.67
CA SER A 73 1.61 5.70 0.72
C SER A 73 1.29 6.13 2.14
N ILE A 74 0.81 7.36 2.31
CA ILE A 74 0.38 7.90 3.61
C ILE A 74 -0.81 8.84 3.45
N GLY A 75 -1.75 8.78 4.38
CA GLY A 75 -2.94 9.59 4.33
C GLY A 75 -3.98 9.19 5.37
N LEU A 76 -5.16 9.79 5.29
CA LEU A 76 -6.24 9.60 6.24
C LEU A 76 -7.54 9.23 5.53
N GLN A 77 -8.38 8.46 6.21
CA GLN A 77 -9.78 8.23 5.85
C GLN A 77 -10.71 8.79 6.92
N GLY A 78 -11.97 9.00 6.56
CA GLY A 78 -12.99 9.52 7.46
C GLY A 78 -12.70 10.95 7.92
N MET A 79 -12.26 11.80 6.99
CA MET A 79 -11.99 13.22 7.24
C MET A 79 -13.02 14.12 6.55
N ALA A 80 -13.13 15.36 7.03
CA ALA A 80 -13.91 16.40 6.34
C ALA A 80 -13.20 16.81 5.05
N GLU A 81 -13.95 17.22 4.04
CA GLU A 81 -13.38 17.62 2.74
C GLU A 81 -12.46 18.85 2.88
N GLU A 82 -12.85 19.80 3.73
CA GLU A 82 -12.10 21.03 4.02
C GLU A 82 -10.73 20.79 4.67
N ASP A 83 -10.52 19.65 5.34
CA ASP A 83 -9.24 19.29 5.95
C ASP A 83 -8.21 18.77 4.91
N THR A 84 -8.59 18.62 3.64
CA THR A 84 -7.73 18.02 2.60
C THR A 84 -6.37 18.72 2.47
N GLU A 85 -6.35 20.05 2.31
CA GLU A 85 -5.07 20.77 2.17
C GLU A 85 -4.25 20.78 3.46
N LYS A 86 -4.92 20.83 4.61
CA LYS A 86 -4.28 20.74 5.92
C LYS A 86 -3.54 19.42 6.08
N VAL A 87 -4.15 18.29 5.70
CA VAL A 87 -3.51 16.97 5.77
C VAL A 87 -2.30 16.88 4.85
N LYS A 88 -2.38 17.42 3.62
CA LYS A 88 -1.21 17.47 2.72
C LYS A 88 -0.05 18.25 3.32
N GLN A 89 -0.33 19.39 3.94
CA GLN A 89 0.69 20.22 4.60
C GLN A 89 1.32 19.49 5.78
N ILE A 90 0.51 18.84 6.62
CA ILE A 90 1.01 18.03 7.74
C ILE A 90 1.95 16.93 7.22
N ILE A 91 1.57 16.20 6.16
CA ILE A 91 2.42 15.14 5.60
C ILE A 91 3.80 15.68 5.20
N VAL A 92 3.84 16.83 4.49
CA VAL A 92 5.10 17.45 4.07
C VAL A 92 5.92 17.94 5.27
N GLN A 93 5.27 18.55 6.26
CA GLN A 93 5.93 19.02 7.48
C GLN A 93 6.52 17.86 8.29
N THR A 94 5.78 16.77 8.45
CA THR A 94 6.26 15.58 9.15
C THR A 94 7.48 14.98 8.44
N ILE A 95 7.52 14.97 7.10
CA ILE A 95 8.71 14.55 6.33
C ILE A 95 9.91 15.45 6.66
N ASP A 96 9.71 16.77 6.68
CA ASP A 96 10.78 17.74 7.01
C ASP A 96 11.30 17.55 8.45
N GLU A 97 10.40 17.28 9.40
CA GLU A 97 10.75 16.98 10.79
C GLU A 97 11.55 15.68 10.93
N ILE A 98 11.20 14.63 10.16
CA ILE A 98 11.96 13.37 10.14
C ILE A 98 13.37 13.61 9.57
N ILE A 99 13.52 14.42 8.52
CA ILE A 99 14.84 14.74 7.93
C ILE A 99 15.72 15.51 8.92
N ALA A 100 15.12 16.41 9.71
CA ALA A 100 15.82 17.21 10.70
C ALA A 100 16.23 16.39 11.93
N ASN A 101 15.31 15.58 12.48
CA ASN A 101 15.46 14.97 13.80
C ASN A 101 15.82 13.47 13.75
N GLY A 102 15.56 12.78 12.64
CA GLY A 102 15.75 11.34 12.53
C GLY A 102 14.77 10.53 13.37
N PHE A 103 15.25 9.39 13.88
CA PHE A 103 14.48 8.46 14.70
C PHE A 103 15.23 8.12 15.97
N GLU A 104 14.49 7.95 17.08
CA GLU A 104 15.04 7.45 18.33
C GLU A 104 15.64 6.05 18.16
N GLU A 105 16.86 5.84 18.67
CA GLU A 105 17.59 4.56 18.59
C GLU A 105 16.77 3.40 19.16
N GLU A 106 16.10 3.62 20.29
CA GLU A 106 15.23 2.63 20.93
C GLU A 106 14.11 2.14 20.00
N ARG A 107 13.58 3.01 19.12
CA ARG A 107 12.55 2.62 18.15
C ARG A 107 13.10 1.78 17.02
N ILE A 108 14.32 2.07 16.58
CA ILE A 108 15.03 1.27 15.57
C ILE A 108 15.27 -0.12 16.15
N GLU A 109 15.83 -0.22 17.35
CA GLU A 109 16.10 -1.49 18.03
C GLU A 109 14.82 -2.30 18.27
N ALA A 110 13.74 -1.66 18.73
CA ALA A 110 12.46 -2.33 18.93
C ALA A 110 11.91 -2.94 17.62
N LEU A 111 12.10 -2.26 16.49
CA LEU A 111 11.65 -2.75 15.20
C LEU A 111 12.52 -3.90 14.67
N LEU A 112 13.84 -3.81 14.83
CA LEU A 112 14.76 -4.92 14.51
C LEU A 112 14.46 -6.15 15.37
N HIS A 113 14.21 -5.95 16.66
CA HIS A 113 13.80 -7.03 17.56
C HIS A 113 12.47 -7.68 17.15
N LYS A 114 11.50 -6.88 16.68
CA LYS A 114 10.23 -7.40 16.15
C LYS A 114 10.45 -8.32 14.94
N ILE A 115 11.38 -7.96 14.05
CA ILE A 115 11.74 -8.80 12.90
C ILE A 115 12.36 -10.13 13.37
N GLU A 116 13.28 -10.09 14.35
CA GLU A 116 13.86 -11.30 14.91
C GLU A 116 12.81 -12.25 15.52
N ILE A 117 11.80 -11.70 16.20
CA ILE A 117 10.68 -12.49 16.72
C ILE A 117 9.89 -13.12 15.57
N GLN A 118 9.56 -12.34 14.54
CA GLN A 118 8.83 -12.84 13.36
C GLN A 118 9.58 -13.97 12.66
N MET A 119 10.91 -13.89 12.56
CA MET A 119 11.75 -14.95 11.99
C MET A 119 11.74 -16.24 12.81
N LYS A 120 11.61 -16.15 14.14
CA LYS A 120 11.59 -17.32 15.04
C LYS A 120 10.21 -17.97 15.13
N HIS A 121 9.15 -17.26 14.76
CA HIS A 121 7.78 -17.75 14.86
C HIS A 121 7.52 -18.92 13.89
N GLN A 122 6.98 -20.02 14.41
CA GLN A 122 6.59 -21.18 13.62
C GLN A 122 5.13 -21.06 13.17
N SER A 123 4.89 -21.10 11.87
CA SER A 123 3.55 -21.04 11.27
C SER A 123 3.23 -22.33 10.51
N THR A 124 1.97 -22.77 10.58
CA THR A 124 1.45 -23.91 9.81
C THR A 124 1.34 -23.61 8.31
N SER A 125 1.40 -22.34 7.91
CA SER A 125 1.34 -21.86 6.51
C SER A 125 2.65 -21.22 6.04
N PHE A 126 3.79 -21.60 6.65
CA PHE A 126 5.10 -21.01 6.36
C PHE A 126 5.45 -21.03 4.86
N GLY A 127 5.28 -22.17 4.19
CA GLY A 127 5.59 -22.30 2.75
C GLY A 127 4.75 -21.39 1.84
N LEU A 128 3.46 -21.20 2.16
CA LEU A 128 2.59 -20.29 1.41
C LEU A 128 2.98 -18.82 1.62
N SER A 129 3.32 -18.48 2.87
CA SER A 129 3.78 -17.13 3.23
C SER A 129 5.09 -16.81 2.52
N LEU A 130 6.01 -17.78 2.46
CA LEU A 130 7.30 -17.67 1.79
C LEU A 130 7.13 -17.49 0.28
N ALA A 131 6.31 -18.33 -0.35
CA ALA A 131 6.03 -18.24 -1.79
C ALA A 131 5.45 -16.87 -2.15
N SER A 132 4.51 -16.37 -1.35
CA SER A 132 3.92 -15.03 -1.54
C SER A 132 4.95 -13.91 -1.35
N TYR A 133 5.82 -14.03 -0.35
CA TYR A 133 6.84 -13.02 -0.03
C TYR A 133 7.88 -12.85 -1.14
N ILE A 134 8.35 -13.94 -1.75
CA ILE A 134 9.39 -13.88 -2.80
C ILE A 134 8.83 -13.63 -4.21
N ALA A 135 7.53 -13.84 -4.42
CA ALA A 135 6.91 -13.90 -5.75
C ALA A 135 7.17 -12.64 -6.59
N SER A 136 6.93 -11.44 -6.04
CA SER A 136 7.07 -10.19 -6.80
C SER A 136 8.52 -9.94 -7.22
N CYS A 137 9.49 -10.12 -6.32
CA CYS A 137 10.91 -9.98 -6.65
C CYS A 137 11.35 -10.98 -7.72
N TRP A 138 10.94 -12.25 -7.57
CA TRP A 138 11.31 -13.30 -8.52
C TRP A 138 10.65 -13.10 -9.90
N ASN A 139 9.44 -12.53 -9.94
CA ASN A 139 8.74 -12.18 -11.18
C ASN A 139 9.46 -11.07 -11.98
N HIS A 140 10.35 -10.32 -11.34
CA HIS A 140 11.15 -9.25 -11.97
C HIS A 140 12.64 -9.61 -12.03
N ASP A 141 12.95 -10.90 -12.10
CA ASP A 141 14.33 -11.44 -12.24
C ASP A 141 15.27 -11.14 -11.05
N GLY A 142 14.72 -10.73 -9.90
CA GLY A 142 15.48 -10.58 -8.65
C GLY A 142 15.81 -11.93 -8.02
N ASP A 143 16.82 -11.95 -7.14
CA ASP A 143 17.25 -13.17 -6.44
C ASP A 143 16.37 -13.42 -5.19
N PRO A 144 15.44 -14.40 -5.23
CA PRO A 144 14.57 -14.68 -4.09
C PRO A 144 15.35 -15.23 -2.89
N VAL A 145 16.56 -15.78 -3.09
CA VAL A 145 17.38 -16.31 -2.00
C VAL A 145 17.92 -15.17 -1.13
N GLN A 146 18.20 -13.99 -1.68
CA GLN A 146 18.62 -12.83 -0.88
C GLN A 146 17.52 -12.39 0.07
N LEU A 147 16.25 -12.42 -0.36
CA LEU A 147 15.12 -12.09 0.50
C LEU A 147 14.98 -13.04 1.71
N LEU A 148 15.46 -14.28 1.59
CA LEU A 148 15.46 -15.26 2.68
C LEU A 148 16.58 -15.04 3.69
N LYS A 149 17.64 -14.33 3.29
CA LYS A 149 18.79 -13.96 4.14
C LYS A 149 18.47 -12.71 4.97
N ILE A 150 17.37 -12.75 5.71
CA ILE A 150 16.90 -11.61 6.51
C ILE A 150 17.95 -11.24 7.57
N SER A 151 18.63 -12.23 8.17
CA SER A 151 19.73 -11.98 9.12
C SER A 151 20.86 -11.15 8.51
N ASP A 152 21.23 -11.41 7.26
CA ASP A 152 22.29 -10.67 6.57
C ASP A 152 21.83 -9.23 6.30
N SER A 153 20.56 -9.04 5.91
CA SER A 153 19.96 -7.72 5.72
C SER A 153 19.92 -6.91 7.02
N VAL A 154 19.60 -7.56 8.15
CA VAL A 154 19.63 -6.91 9.48
C VAL A 154 21.05 -6.49 9.86
N THR A 155 22.05 -7.36 9.66
CA THR A 155 23.46 -7.02 9.92
C THR A 155 23.91 -5.83 9.06
N GLN A 156 23.65 -5.89 7.76
CA GLN A 156 24.02 -4.82 6.83
C GLN A 156 23.31 -3.50 7.18
N PHE A 157 22.05 -3.56 7.63
CA PHE A 157 21.32 -2.38 8.06
C PHE A 157 21.92 -1.76 9.33
N ARG A 158 22.33 -2.58 10.30
CA ARG A 158 23.04 -2.11 11.51
C ARG A 158 24.39 -1.47 11.17
N GLU A 159 25.14 -2.05 10.24
CA GLU A 159 26.40 -1.50 9.74
C GLU A 159 26.18 -0.14 9.07
N ALA A 160 25.17 -0.03 8.20
CA ALA A 160 24.84 1.23 7.53
C ALA A 160 24.50 2.37 8.52
N LEU A 161 23.76 2.06 9.59
CA LEU A 161 23.46 3.03 10.66
C LEU A 161 24.71 3.45 11.44
N LYS A 162 25.62 2.51 11.71
CA LYS A 162 26.86 2.77 12.44
C LYS A 162 27.82 3.64 11.61
N ASP A 163 27.92 3.36 10.31
CA ASP A 163 28.81 4.06 9.40
C ASP A 163 28.29 5.46 9.04
N ASN A 164 26.97 5.63 8.95
CA ASN A 164 26.33 6.91 8.72
C ASN A 164 25.14 7.14 9.68
N PRO A 165 25.30 7.96 10.74
CA PRO A 165 24.22 8.33 11.65
C PRO A 165 23.04 9.06 10.99
N ARG A 166 23.22 9.59 9.77
CA ARG A 166 22.16 10.26 8.99
C ARG A 166 21.58 9.37 7.88
N PHE A 167 21.94 8.09 7.85
CA PHE A 167 21.52 7.15 6.80
C PHE A 167 20.01 7.20 6.54
N LEU A 168 19.18 7.11 7.58
CA LEU A 168 17.72 7.13 7.43
C LEU A 168 17.20 8.51 7.00
N GLN A 169 17.75 9.60 7.54
CA GLN A 169 17.36 10.96 7.12
C GLN A 169 17.68 11.21 5.65
N GLU A 170 18.82 10.71 5.15
CA GLU A 170 19.19 10.79 3.74
C GLU A 170 18.24 9.99 2.85
N LYS A 171 17.83 8.78 3.28
CA LYS A 171 16.77 8.02 2.58
C LYS A 171 15.45 8.78 2.55
N VAL A 172 15.08 9.44 3.65
CA VAL A 172 13.84 10.23 3.69
C VAL A 172 13.91 11.44 2.76
N LEU A 173 15.04 12.15 2.75
CA LEU A 173 15.30 13.26 1.85
C LEU A 173 15.17 12.81 0.38
N HIS A 174 15.84 11.72 0.01
CA HIS A 174 15.87 11.22 -1.35
C HIS A 174 14.51 10.72 -1.86
N TYR A 175 13.86 9.82 -1.11
CA TYR A 175 12.64 9.13 -1.59
C TYR A 175 11.35 9.93 -1.40
N PHE A 176 11.35 10.96 -0.55
CA PHE A 176 10.11 11.68 -0.21
C PHE A 176 10.19 13.19 -0.46
N LYS A 177 11.28 13.85 -0.05
CA LYS A 177 11.39 15.32 -0.17
C LYS A 177 11.81 15.75 -1.58
N ASP A 178 12.84 15.11 -2.12
CA ASP A 178 13.38 15.44 -3.45
C ASP A 178 12.65 14.70 -4.59
N ASN A 179 11.83 13.71 -4.23
CA ASN A 179 11.11 12.88 -5.18
C ASN A 179 9.91 13.59 -5.81
N THR A 180 10.00 13.89 -7.09
CA THR A 180 8.90 14.49 -7.87
C THR A 180 7.85 13.47 -8.32
N HIS A 181 8.16 12.17 -8.25
CA HIS A 181 7.23 11.12 -8.65
C HIS A 181 6.26 10.79 -7.51
N ARG A 182 5.34 11.72 -7.29
CA ARG A 182 4.36 11.70 -6.21
C ARG A 182 2.94 11.83 -6.75
N LEU A 183 2.06 10.96 -6.28
CA LEU A 183 0.62 11.01 -6.54
C LEU A 183 -0.11 11.54 -5.30
N THR A 184 -1.15 12.33 -5.51
CA THR A 184 -2.11 12.68 -4.46
C THR A 184 -3.50 12.27 -4.93
N LEU A 185 -4.11 11.32 -4.22
CA LEU A 185 -5.43 10.79 -4.50
C LEU A 185 -6.40 11.22 -3.41
N SER A 186 -7.48 11.87 -3.80
CA SER A 186 -8.63 12.17 -2.93
C SER A 186 -9.86 11.40 -3.40
N MET A 187 -10.62 10.86 -2.47
CA MET A 187 -11.85 10.12 -2.73
C MET A 187 -12.97 10.63 -1.82
N SER A 188 -14.08 11.01 -2.44
CA SER A 188 -15.27 11.55 -1.78
C SER A 188 -16.46 10.63 -2.04
N PRO A 189 -17.37 10.46 -1.07
CA PRO A 189 -18.59 9.70 -1.30
C PRO A 189 -19.48 10.38 -2.34
N ASP A 190 -20.13 9.60 -3.18
CA ASP A 190 -21.17 10.05 -4.11
C ASP A 190 -22.38 9.14 -3.92
N GLU A 191 -23.48 9.70 -3.42
CA GLU A 191 -24.72 8.96 -3.16
C GLU A 191 -25.29 8.32 -4.43
N ALA A 192 -25.05 8.93 -5.59
CA ALA A 192 -25.50 8.44 -6.89
C ALA A 192 -24.48 7.50 -7.56
N TYR A 193 -23.36 7.15 -6.91
CA TYR A 193 -22.29 6.36 -7.52
C TYR A 193 -22.80 5.01 -8.06
N LEU A 194 -23.57 4.27 -7.26
CA LEU A 194 -24.11 2.97 -7.66
C LEU A 194 -25.12 3.10 -8.81
N GLU A 195 -25.99 4.12 -8.77
CA GLU A 195 -26.94 4.38 -9.85
C GLU A 195 -26.22 4.71 -11.17
N LYS A 196 -25.19 5.56 -11.11
CA LYS A 196 -24.35 5.89 -12.28
C LYS A 196 -23.68 4.65 -12.86
N GLN A 197 -23.18 3.75 -12.02
CA GLN A 197 -22.56 2.50 -12.47
C GLN A 197 -23.58 1.57 -13.14
N VAL A 198 -24.76 1.37 -12.54
CA VAL A 198 -25.84 0.57 -13.13
C VAL A 198 -26.25 1.12 -14.49
N LYS A 199 -26.48 2.43 -14.58
CA LYS A 199 -26.85 3.08 -15.84
C LYS A 199 -25.76 2.92 -16.91
N ALA A 200 -24.49 3.10 -16.56
CA ALA A 200 -23.37 2.92 -17.47
C ALA A 200 -23.24 1.46 -17.95
N GLU A 201 -23.53 0.49 -17.09
CA GLU A 201 -23.57 -0.93 -17.44
C GLU A 201 -24.75 -1.24 -18.39
N GLU A 202 -25.96 -0.75 -18.08
CA GLU A 202 -27.15 -0.92 -18.92
C GLU A 202 -26.94 -0.34 -20.32
N GLU A 203 -26.35 0.84 -20.43
CA GLU A 203 -26.04 1.46 -21.72
C GLU A 203 -25.02 0.63 -22.52
N LYS A 204 -23.98 0.10 -21.87
CA LYS A 204 -23.00 -0.81 -22.51
C LYS A 204 -23.67 -2.11 -22.95
N LEU A 205 -24.55 -2.67 -22.13
CA LEU A 205 -25.29 -3.89 -22.42
C LEU A 205 -26.22 -3.68 -23.62
N GLN A 206 -27.02 -2.61 -23.63
CA GLN A 206 -27.91 -2.29 -24.74
C GLN A 206 -27.14 -2.14 -26.06
N LYS A 207 -26.01 -1.42 -26.05
CA LYS A 207 -25.13 -1.29 -27.23
C LYS A 207 -24.61 -2.64 -27.72
N LYS A 208 -24.18 -3.51 -26.81
CA LYS A 208 -23.73 -4.87 -27.16
C LYS A 208 -24.87 -5.69 -27.77
N VAL A 209 -26.06 -5.68 -27.16
CA VAL A 209 -27.22 -6.44 -27.63
C VAL A 209 -27.69 -5.95 -29.00
N GLN A 210 -27.72 -4.64 -29.24
CA GLN A 210 -28.09 -4.05 -30.53
C GLN A 210 -27.11 -4.39 -31.65
N ALA A 211 -25.83 -4.60 -31.31
CA ALA A 211 -24.81 -5.01 -32.28
C ALA A 211 -24.83 -6.50 -32.64
N LEU A 212 -25.61 -7.33 -31.93
CA LEU A 212 -25.70 -8.77 -32.21
C LEU A 212 -26.59 -9.05 -33.43
N SER A 213 -26.09 -9.88 -34.33
CA SER A 213 -26.95 -10.51 -35.34
C SER A 213 -27.87 -11.56 -34.70
N GLU A 214 -28.90 -11.99 -35.42
CA GLU A 214 -29.77 -13.08 -34.96
C GLU A 214 -29.02 -14.41 -34.77
N SER A 215 -27.96 -14.65 -35.57
CA SER A 215 -27.08 -15.80 -35.39
C SER A 215 -26.33 -15.71 -34.06
N ASP A 216 -25.77 -14.54 -33.74
CA ASP A 216 -25.03 -14.34 -32.49
C ASP A 216 -25.93 -14.51 -31.27
N LYS A 217 -27.18 -14.01 -31.33
CA LYS A 217 -28.16 -14.18 -30.25
C LYS A 217 -28.48 -15.66 -30.02
N LYS A 218 -28.69 -16.42 -31.10
CA LYS A 218 -28.95 -17.86 -31.02
C LYS A 218 -27.75 -18.61 -30.44
N ASP A 219 -26.54 -18.27 -30.87
CA ASP A 219 -25.31 -18.90 -30.38
C ASP A 219 -25.06 -18.61 -28.90
N ILE A 220 -25.27 -17.36 -28.44
CA ILE A 220 -25.18 -16.99 -27.03
C ILE A 220 -26.18 -17.80 -26.20
N TYR A 221 -27.41 -17.93 -26.68
CA TYR A 221 -28.46 -18.69 -25.99
C TYR A 221 -28.12 -20.18 -25.86
N GLU A 222 -27.68 -20.82 -26.95
CA GLU A 222 -27.30 -22.25 -26.91
C GLU A 222 -26.05 -22.49 -26.06
N LYS A 223 -25.05 -21.60 -26.10
CA LYS A 223 -23.93 -21.63 -25.14
C LYS A 223 -24.42 -21.54 -23.70
N GLY A 224 -25.34 -20.62 -23.42
CA GLY A 224 -25.95 -20.46 -22.09
C GLY A 224 -26.62 -21.74 -21.57
N LYS A 225 -27.39 -22.43 -22.42
CA LYS A 225 -27.98 -23.73 -22.08
C LYS A 225 -26.93 -24.80 -21.78
N LEU A 226 -25.88 -24.88 -22.59
CA LEU A 226 -24.80 -25.85 -22.41
C LEU A 226 -24.09 -25.61 -21.07
N TYR A 227 -23.76 -24.37 -20.73
CA TYR A 227 -23.17 -23.99 -19.44
C TYR A 227 -24.09 -24.33 -18.26
N ALA A 228 -25.38 -24.04 -18.36
CA ALA A 228 -26.34 -24.37 -17.30
C ALA A 228 -26.45 -25.88 -17.06
N ASN A 229 -26.41 -26.67 -18.14
CA ASN A 229 -26.46 -28.14 -18.08
C ASN A 229 -25.15 -28.76 -17.55
N SER A 230 -23.99 -28.17 -17.84
CA SER A 230 -22.72 -28.65 -17.27
C SER A 230 -22.63 -28.39 -15.77
N TYR A 231 -23.12 -27.25 -15.28
CA TYR A 231 -23.15 -26.95 -13.85
C TYR A 231 -24.02 -27.93 -13.06
N ARG A 232 -25.16 -28.36 -13.61
CA ARG A 232 -26.07 -29.34 -12.99
C ARG A 232 -25.54 -30.78 -12.95
N ARG A 233 -24.47 -31.10 -13.68
CA ARG A 233 -23.85 -32.44 -13.68
C ARG A 233 -22.71 -32.57 -12.67
N VAL A 234 -22.23 -31.45 -12.12
CA VAL A 234 -21.10 -31.39 -11.18
C VAL A 234 -21.58 -31.19 -9.73
N ALA A 235 -22.83 -30.76 -9.53
CA ALA A 235 -23.52 -30.73 -8.24
C ALA A 235 -24.35 -32.01 -8.03
#